data_AF-A0A5C5HJ62-F1
#
_entry.id   AF-A0A5C5HJ62-F1
#
_cell.length_a   1.000
_cell.length_b   1.000
_cell.length_c   1.000
_cell.angle_alpha   90.00
_cell.angle_beta   90.00
_cell.angle_gamma   90.00
#
_symmetry.space_group_name_H-M   'P 1'
#
loop_
_entity.id
_entity.type
_entity.pdbx_description
1 polymer ?
#
loop_
_entity_poly.entity_id
_entity_poly.type
_entity_poly.pdbx_seq_one_letter_code
_entity_poly.pdbx_strand_id
1 'polypeptide(L)'
;MKAKLLNTHEEVDIEKLLPLYPYRDEQGNPVLEESLEDYAKRTGQTLRAVQGQADRNSIPVIQKQRYGKREVNLYALFLKTIRHAEKYVKMTE
;
A
#
# COMPACT_ATOMS: atom_id res chain seq x y z
N MET A 1 1.65 11.21 -33.52
CA MET A 1 2.49 10.40 -32.60
C MET A 1 1.59 9.91 -31.46
N LYS A 2 1.39 8.59 -31.31
CA LYS A 2 0.59 8.05 -30.18
C LYS A 2 1.45 8.12 -28.92
N ALA A 3 0.97 8.81 -27.89
CA ALA A 3 1.57 8.77 -26.57
C ALA A 3 1.61 7.31 -26.10
N LYS A 4 2.81 6.82 -25.76
CA LYS A 4 2.99 5.51 -25.14
C LYS A 4 2.36 5.59 -23.75
N LEU A 5 1.21 4.94 -23.56
CA LEU A 5 0.60 4.77 -22.23
C LEU A 5 1.61 4.00 -21.38
N LEU A 6 2.26 4.69 -20.43
CA LEU A 6 3.23 4.09 -19.49
C LEU A 6 2.58 3.22 -18.41
N ASN A 7 1.26 3.10 -18.43
CA ASN A 7 0.45 2.29 -17.52
C ASN A 7 -0.35 1.23 -18.30
N THR A 8 0.32 0.42 -19.12
CA THR A 8 -0.17 -0.96 -19.24
C THR A 8 0.02 -1.58 -17.86
N HIS A 9 -1.05 -1.59 -17.07
CA HIS A 9 -1.15 -2.47 -15.92
C HIS A 9 -0.89 -3.88 -16.45
N GLU A 10 0.36 -4.36 -16.33
CA GLU A 10 0.54 -5.77 -16.06
C GLU A 10 -0.33 -6.00 -14.84
N GLU A 11 -1.44 -6.72 -15.02
CA GLU A 11 -2.24 -7.20 -13.90
C GLU A 11 -1.25 -7.91 -13.00
N VAL A 12 -0.90 -7.25 -11.90
CA VAL A 12 -0.07 -7.86 -10.88
C VAL A 12 -0.86 -9.09 -10.48
N ASP A 13 -0.29 -10.26 -10.79
CA ASP A 13 -0.96 -11.54 -10.60
C ASP A 13 -1.13 -11.76 -9.10
N ILE A 14 -2.27 -11.26 -8.58
CA ILE A 14 -2.52 -11.12 -7.14
C ILE A 14 -2.39 -12.50 -6.47
N GLU A 15 -2.79 -13.55 -7.19
CA GLU A 15 -2.69 -14.95 -6.77
C GLU A 15 -1.24 -15.36 -6.48
N LYS A 16 -0.27 -14.88 -7.27
CA LYS A 16 1.16 -15.16 -7.03
C LYS A 16 1.72 -14.41 -5.83
N LEU A 17 1.19 -13.22 -5.52
CA LEU A 17 1.66 -12.40 -4.40
C LEU A 17 0.91 -12.65 -3.09
N LEU A 18 -0.26 -13.27 -3.15
CA LEU A 18 -1.10 -13.60 -2.00
C LEU A 18 -0.38 -14.39 -0.88
N PRO A 19 0.52 -15.35 -1.20
CA PRO A 19 1.30 -16.05 -0.17
C PRO A 19 2.25 -15.13 0.61
N LEU A 20 2.72 -14.04 -0.01
CA LEU A 20 3.64 -13.08 0.58
C LEU A 20 2.92 -11.90 1.27
N TYR A 21 1.61 -11.78 1.07
CA TYR A 21 0.84 -10.66 1.59
C TYR A 21 0.66 -10.76 3.11
N PRO A 22 1.14 -9.76 3.88
CA PRO A 22 1.23 -9.88 5.34
C PRO A 22 -0.02 -9.39 6.08
N TYR A 23 -0.90 -8.63 5.43
CA TYR A 23 -2.04 -7.98 6.09
C TYR A 23 -3.26 -8.89 6.06
N ARG A 24 -3.64 -9.43 7.22
CA ARG A 24 -4.75 -10.38 7.37
C ARG A 24 -5.66 -9.99 8.53
N ASP A 25 -6.94 -10.32 8.40
CA ASP A 25 -7.90 -10.21 9.50
C ASP A 25 -7.71 -11.38 10.50
N GLU A 26 -8.53 -11.41 11.55
CA GLU A 26 -8.50 -12.46 12.57
C GLU A 26 -8.80 -13.86 12.00
N GLN A 27 -9.48 -13.92 10.86
CA GLN A 27 -9.86 -15.14 10.14
C GLN A 27 -8.81 -15.55 9.09
N GLY A 28 -7.75 -14.77 8.90
CA GLY A 28 -6.69 -15.03 7.94
C GLY A 28 -6.96 -14.51 6.51
N ASN A 29 -8.06 -13.82 6.28
CA ASN A 29 -8.37 -13.25 4.97
C ASN A 29 -7.53 -11.99 4.70
N PRO A 30 -7.14 -11.75 3.45
CA PRO A 30 -6.41 -10.54 3.08
C PRO A 30 -7.19 -9.25 3.37
N VAL A 31 -6.56 -8.31 4.08
CA VAL A 31 -7.10 -6.97 4.32
C VAL A 31 -6.41 -5.99 3.37
N LEU A 32 -7.17 -5.35 2.48
CA LEU A 32 -6.61 -4.47 1.46
C LEU A 32 -6.47 -3.02 1.94
N GLU A 33 -7.29 -2.62 2.89
CA GLU A 33 -7.44 -1.25 3.36
C GLU A 33 -7.68 -1.24 4.87
N GLU A 34 -7.09 -0.29 5.59
CA GLU A 34 -7.38 -0.06 7.01
C GLU A 34 -7.53 1.44 7.32
N SER A 35 -8.22 1.79 8.40
CA SER A 35 -8.34 3.20 8.81
C SER A 35 -6.98 3.78 9.23
N LEU A 36 -6.83 5.12 9.21
CA LEU A 36 -5.61 5.76 9.72
C LEU A 36 -5.38 5.44 11.20
N GLU A 37 -6.47 5.27 11.96
CA GLU A 37 -6.47 4.91 13.37
C GLU A 37 -5.95 3.48 13.60
N ASP A 38 -6.41 2.52 12.81
CA ASP A 38 -5.98 1.12 12.92
C ASP A 38 -4.53 0.97 12.46
N TYR A 39 -4.14 1.66 11.37
CA TYR A 39 -2.75 1.75 10.93
C TYR A 39 -1.84 2.33 12.02
N ALA A 40 -2.29 3.39 12.69
CA ALA A 40 -1.55 4.02 13.78
C ALA A 40 -1.35 3.05 14.96
N LYS A 41 -2.41 2.35 15.38
CA LYS A 41 -2.33 1.31 16.41
C LYS A 41 -1.36 0.19 16.02
N ARG A 42 -1.53 -0.39 14.84
CA ARG A 42 -0.74 -1.52 14.33
C ARG A 42 0.75 -1.17 14.22
N THR A 43 1.07 0.07 13.86
CA THR A 43 2.46 0.53 13.71
C THR A 43 3.04 1.20 14.96
N GLY A 44 2.29 1.28 16.06
CA GLY A 44 2.74 1.93 17.29
C GLY A 44 2.96 3.44 17.14
N GLN A 45 2.28 4.08 16.21
CA GLN A 45 2.40 5.51 15.91
C GLN A 45 1.21 6.30 16.45
N THR A 46 1.39 7.61 16.62
CA THR A 46 0.25 8.49 16.92
C THR A 46 -0.57 8.74 15.66
N LEU A 47 -1.89 8.89 15.80
CA LEU A 47 -2.78 9.22 14.68
C LEU A 47 -2.31 10.47 13.92
N ARG A 48 -1.85 11.50 14.64
CA ARG A 48 -1.34 12.74 14.04
C ARG A 48 -0.08 12.51 13.19
N ALA A 49 0.81 11.60 13.60
CA ALA A 49 1.99 11.25 12.81
C ALA A 49 1.59 10.54 11.50
N VAL A 50 0.63 9.61 11.58
CA VAL A 50 0.10 8.90 10.41
C VAL A 50 -0.66 9.84 9.47
N GLN A 51 -1.47 10.75 10.00
CA GLN A 51 -2.10 11.82 9.20
C GLN A 51 -1.04 12.66 8.47
N GLY A 52 0.03 13.06 9.16
CA GLY A 52 1.13 13.79 8.54
C GLY A 52 1.92 12.96 7.51
N GLN A 53 1.94 11.63 7.61
CA GLN A 53 2.50 10.76 6.56
C GLN A 53 1.59 10.71 5.34
N ALA A 54 0.27 10.62 5.55
CA ALA A 54 -0.72 10.67 4.48
C ALA A 54 -0.67 12.01 3.74
N ASP A 55 -0.63 13.13 4.46
CA ASP A 55 -0.57 14.48 3.89
C ASP A 55 0.70 14.70 3.06
N ARG A 56 1.81 14.07 3.46
CA ARG A 56 3.10 14.10 2.75
C ARG A 56 3.24 13.01 1.69
N ASN A 57 2.18 12.26 1.40
CA ASN A 57 2.19 11.12 0.47
C ASN A 57 3.28 10.07 0.78
N SER A 58 3.70 9.95 2.04
CA SER A 58 4.67 8.95 2.48
C SER A 58 4.06 7.55 2.56
N ILE A 59 2.76 7.49 2.89
CA ILE A 59 1.94 6.27 2.83
C ILE A 59 0.83 6.44 1.79
N PRO A 60 0.49 5.39 1.02
CA PRO A 60 -0.60 5.44 0.06
C PRO A 60 -1.95 5.44 0.79
N VAL A 61 -2.81 6.40 0.47
CA VAL A 61 -4.16 6.51 1.04
C VAL A 61 -5.22 6.59 -0.06
N ILE A 62 -6.37 5.99 0.19
CA ILE A 62 -7.57 6.10 -0.63
C ILE A 62 -8.54 7.05 0.07
N GLN A 63 -9.15 7.94 -0.72
CA GLN A 63 -10.21 8.83 -0.27
C GLN A 63 -11.31 8.89 -1.33
N LYS A 64 -12.46 8.28 -1.05
CA LYS A 64 -13.56 8.14 -2.04
C LYS A 64 -14.24 9.46 -2.40
N GLN A 65 -14.19 10.45 -1.51
CA GLN A 65 -14.82 11.75 -1.70
C GLN A 65 -14.00 12.87 -1.05
N ARG A 66 -14.16 14.10 -1.54
CA ARG A 66 -13.52 15.28 -0.92
C ARG A 66 -13.93 15.37 0.55
N TYR A 67 -12.95 15.48 1.45
CA TYR A 67 -13.13 15.45 2.92
C TYR A 67 -13.70 14.14 3.50
N GLY A 68 -13.75 13.06 2.71
CA GLY A 68 -14.13 11.74 3.18
C GLY A 68 -13.07 11.12 4.09
N LYS A 69 -13.46 10.01 4.74
CA LYS A 69 -12.51 9.18 5.49
C LYS A 69 -11.38 8.73 4.56
N ARG A 70 -10.17 8.71 5.12
CA ARG A 70 -8.97 8.24 4.45
C ARG A 70 -8.64 6.87 5.00
N GLU A 71 -8.38 5.94 4.09
CA GLU A 71 -7.99 4.58 4.41
C GLU A 71 -6.61 4.33 3.82
N VAL A 72 -5.73 3.68 4.58
CA VAL A 72 -4.41 3.30 4.09
C VAL A 72 -4.57 2.14 3.12
N ASN A 73 -4.04 2.29 1.91
CA ASN A 73 -4.02 1.22 0.93
C ASN A 73 -2.86 0.27 1.25
N LEU A 74 -3.16 -0.80 1.99
CA LEU A 74 -2.18 -1.78 2.45
C LEU A 74 -1.57 -2.56 1.29
N TYR A 75 -2.36 -2.81 0.26
CA TYR A 75 -1.89 -3.48 -0.94
C TYR A 75 -0.83 -2.66 -1.68
N ALA A 76 -1.06 -1.36 -1.87
CA ALA A 76 -0.08 -0.46 -2.47
C ALA A 76 1.20 -0.35 -1.63
N LEU A 77 1.09 -0.38 -0.29
CA LEU A 77 2.24 -0.37 0.61
C LEU A 77 3.08 -1.65 0.43
N PHE A 78 2.42 -2.80 0.35
CA PHE A 78 3.05 -4.09 0.09
C PHE A 78 3.77 -4.10 -1.27
N LEU A 79 3.11 -3.70 -2.35
CA LEU A 79 3.73 -3.64 -3.69
C LEU A 79 4.93 -2.70 -3.74
N LYS A 80 4.83 -1.54 -3.07
CA LYS A 80 5.96 -0.61 -2.93
C LYS A 80 7.14 -1.30 -2.24
N THR A 81 6.88 -2.09 -1.20
CA THR A 81 7.91 -2.83 -0.45
C THR A 81 8.58 -3.88 -1.32
N ILE A 82 7.82 -4.68 -2.07
CA ILE A 82 8.34 -5.68 -3.01
C ILE A 82 9.23 -5.01 -4.07
N ARG A 83 8.76 -3.94 -4.70
CA ARG A 83 9.54 -3.19 -5.71
C ARG A 83 10.83 -2.59 -5.13
N HIS A 84 10.79 -2.12 -3.87
CA HIS A 84 12.00 -1.67 -3.19
C HIS A 84 12.97 -2.83 -2.94
N ALA A 85 12.48 -3.99 -2.51
CA ALA A 85 13.31 -5.18 -2.31
C ALA A 85 13.95 -5.66 -3.62
N GLU A 86 13.18 -5.73 -4.71
CA GLU A 86 13.69 -6.08 -6.04
C GLU A 86 14.84 -5.17 -6.50
N LYS A 87 14.75 -3.87 -6.19
CA LYS A 87 15.81 -2.91 -6.51
C LYS A 87 17.14 -3.30 -5.84
N TYR A 88 17.11 -3.78 -4.60
CA TYR A 88 18.32 -4.20 -3.90
C TYR A 88 18.92 -5.48 -4.48
N VAL A 89 18.08 -6.45 -4.86
CA VAL A 89 18.55 -7.70 -5.50
C VAL A 89 19.24 -7.40 -6.83
N LYS A 90 18.65 -6.55 -7.68
CA LYS A 90 19.24 -6.15 -8.96
C LYS A 90 20.51 -5.31 -8.86
N MET A 91 20.80 -4.73 -7.69
CA MET A 91 22.07 -4.03 -7.44
C MET A 91 23.19 -4.97 -7.01
N THR A 92 22.85 -6.20 -6.60
CA THR A 92 23.80 -7.24 -6.19
C THR A 92 24.09 -8.29 -7.27
N GLU A 93 23.37 -8.25 -8.39
CA GLU A 93 23.65 -8.99 -9.63
C GLU A 93 24.56 -8.17 -10.56
#